data_AF-A0A8I1XW60-F1
#
_entry.id   AF-A0A8I1XW60-F1
#
_cell.length_a   1.000
_cell.length_b   1.000
_cell.length_c   1.000
_cell.angle_alpha   90.00
_cell.angle_beta   90.00
_cell.angle_gamma   90.00
#
_symmetry.space_group_name_H-M   'P 1'
#
loop_
_entity.id
_entity.type
_entity.pdbx_description
1 polymer ?
#
loop_
_entity_poly.entity_id
_entity_poly.type
_entity_poly.pdbx_seq_one_letter_code
_entity_poly.pdbx_strand_id
1 'polypeptide(L)' 'MELVYANNIPVYQIDRDAKAKKQVLQIYQRYAGKYGYRQLQLFLWQDHGIWMNHKKVLRLMQTLGIQSRIRRKRCISIGN' A
#
# COMPACT_ATOMS: atom_id res chain seq x y z
N MET A 1 7.13 -3.48 -38.97
CA MET A 1 7.48 -2.24 -38.25
C MET A 1 6.19 -1.46 -38.07
N GLU A 2 5.85 -1.12 -36.82
CA GLU A 2 4.82 -0.14 -36.41
C GLU A 2 3.32 -0.50 -36.71
N LEU A 3 2.35 -0.57 -35.77
CA LEU A 3 2.25 -0.20 -34.35
C LEU A 3 1.26 -1.13 -33.62
N VAL A 4 1.57 -1.36 -32.35
CA VAL A 4 0.90 -2.29 -31.41
C VAL A 4 0.10 -1.46 -30.38
N TYR A 5 -1.06 -1.96 -29.92
CA TYR A 5 -1.84 -1.51 -28.75
C TYR A 5 -2.55 -0.14 -28.81
N ALA A 6 -3.79 -0.08 -29.32
CA ALA A 6 -4.65 1.10 -29.20
C ALA A 6 -6.00 0.85 -28.50
N ASN A 7 -6.05 -0.10 -27.55
CA ASN A 7 -7.23 -0.32 -26.68
C ASN A 7 -6.92 -0.04 -25.20
N ASN A 8 -6.12 0.99 -24.91
CA ASN A 8 -5.92 1.48 -23.55
C ASN A 8 -5.96 3.02 -23.55
N ILE A 9 -7.06 3.58 -24.03
CA ILE A 9 -7.39 4.98 -23.73
C ILE A 9 -7.75 5.01 -22.24
N PRO A 10 -6.99 5.67 -21.36
CA PRO A 10 -7.37 5.79 -19.96
C PRO A 10 -8.56 6.75 -19.92
N VAL A 11 -9.77 6.19 -19.99
CA VAL A 11 -10.98 6.88 -19.57
C VAL A 11 -10.64 7.43 -18.19
N TYR A 12 -10.75 8.75 -18.00
CA TYR A 12 -10.40 9.46 -16.78
C TYR A 12 -11.14 8.84 -15.58
N GLN A 13 -10.59 7.77 -15.02
CA GLN A 13 -11.29 6.89 -14.10
C GLN A 13 -11.09 7.51 -12.72
N ILE A 14 -12.09 8.27 -12.29
CA ILE A 14 -12.09 8.93 -10.98
C ILE A 14 -11.82 7.86 -9.92
N ASP A 15 -10.62 7.91 -9.34
CA ASP A 15 -10.19 7.00 -8.29
C ASP A 15 -10.97 7.31 -7.02
N ARG A 16 -12.11 6.64 -6.85
CA ARG A 16 -12.97 6.73 -5.65
C ARG A 16 -12.20 6.43 -4.36
N ASP A 17 -11.12 5.66 -4.47
CA ASP A 17 -10.28 5.28 -3.34
C ASP A 17 -9.10 6.24 -3.13
N ALA A 18 -8.93 7.31 -3.91
CA ALA A 18 -7.79 8.23 -3.82
C ALA A 18 -7.59 8.81 -2.41
N LYS A 19 -8.68 9.22 -1.74
CA LYS A 19 -8.62 9.72 -0.36
C LYS A 19 -8.15 8.64 0.62
N ALA A 20 -8.65 7.41 0.46
CA ALA A 20 -8.28 6.27 1.30
C ALA A 20 -6.81 5.86 1.06
N LYS A 21 -6.35 5.86 -0.19
CA LYS A 21 -4.95 5.63 -0.56
C LYS A 21 -4.02 6.63 0.11
N LYS A 22 -4.39 7.92 0.09
CA LYS A 22 -3.60 8.99 0.73
C LYS A 22 -3.48 8.78 2.24
N GLN A 23 -4.57 8.42 2.92
CA GLN A 23 -4.57 8.15 4.37
C GLN A 23 -3.72 6.93 4.73
N VAL A 24 -3.88 5.82 3.98
CA VAL A 24 -3.08 4.60 4.16
C VAL A 24 -1.59 4.90 3.96
N LEU A 25 -1.25 5.69 2.93
CA LEU A 25 0.13 6.08 2.64
C LEU A 25 0.72 6.97 3.73
N GLN A 26 -0.04 7.94 4.24
CA GLN A 26 0.39 8.84 5.32
C GLN A 26 0.75 8.06 6.60
N ILE A 27 -0.10 7.10 6.99
CA ILE A 27 0.15 6.27 8.18
C ILE A 27 1.31 5.31 7.93
N TYR A 28 1.39 4.73 6.72
CA TYR A 28 2.52 3.89 6.34
C TYR A 28 3.86 4.65 6.48
N GLN A 29 3.92 5.90 6.01
CA GLN A 29 5.09 6.77 6.13
C GLN A 29 5.39 7.16 7.57
N ARG A 30 4.37 7.50 8.38
CA ARG A 30 4.51 7.81 9.81
C ARG A 30 5.26 6.72 10.58
N TYR A 31 4.99 5.46 10.24
CA TYR A 31 5.63 4.30 10.84
C TYR A 31 6.79 3.72 10.01
N ALA A 32 7.35 4.49 9.07
CA ALA A 32 8.49 4.12 8.23
C ALA A 32 8.31 2.80 7.45
N GLY A 33 7.06 2.44 7.16
CA GLY A 33 6.70 1.19 6.49
C GLY A 33 6.93 -0.07 7.31
N LYS A 34 7.07 0.06 8.64
CA LYS A 34 7.25 -1.09 9.55
C LYS A 34 6.03 -1.99 9.55
N TYR A 35 4.84 -1.40 9.64
CA TYR A 35 3.60 -2.14 9.88
C TYR A 35 2.95 -2.67 8.60
N GLY A 36 2.29 -3.83 8.74
CA GLY A 36 1.48 -4.43 7.69
C GLY A 36 0.02 -3.96 7.72
N TYR A 37 -0.78 -4.40 6.75
CA TYR A 37 -2.18 -3.96 6.57
C TYR A 37 -3.06 -4.17 7.81
N ARG A 38 -2.84 -5.26 8.56
CA ARG A 38 -3.63 -5.57 9.77
C ARG A 38 -3.32 -4.62 10.92
N GLN A 39 -2.06 -4.22 11.06
CA GLN A 39 -1.63 -3.23 12.04
C GLN A 39 -2.04 -1.82 11.59
N LEU A 40 -1.90 -1.50 10.30
CA LEU A 40 -2.37 -0.22 9.74
C LEU A 40 -3.86 0.02 10.02
N GLN A 41 -4.70 -1.02 9.97
CA GLN A 41 -6.12 -0.92 10.32
C GLN A 41 -6.33 -0.42 11.77
N LEU A 42 -5.53 -0.92 12.71
CA LEU A 42 -5.61 -0.53 14.12
C LEU A 42 -5.18 0.92 14.31
N PHE A 43 -4.08 1.33 13.67
CA PHE A 43 -3.60 2.72 13.72
C PHE A 43 -4.53 3.70 13.01
N LEU A 44 -5.16 3.29 11.91
CA LEU A 44 -6.23 4.07 11.25
C LEU A 44 -7.38 4.39 12.22
N TRP A 45 -7.76 3.41 13.04
CA TRP A 45 -8.81 3.59 14.03
C TRP A 45 -8.33 4.41 15.23
N GLN A 46 -7.17 4.08 15.80
CA GLN A 46 -6.67 4.72 17.03
C GLN A 46 -6.21 6.16 16.82
N ASP A 47 -5.45 6.44 15.76
CA ASP A 47 -4.84 7.76 15.55
C ASP A 47 -5.78 8.73 14.84
N HIS A 48 -6.66 8.21 13.97
CA HIS A 48 -7.47 9.03 13.07
C HIS A 48 -8.97 8.81 13.22
N GLY A 49 -9.41 7.84 14.03
CA GLY A 49 -10.83 7.51 14.20
C GLY A 49 -11.48 6.92 12.92
N ILE A 50 -10.67 6.48 11.95
CA ILE A 50 -11.17 6.04 10.65
C ILE A 50 -11.33 4.53 10.67
N TRP A 51 -12.57 4.07 10.64
CA TRP A 51 -12.83 2.64 10.47
C TRP A 51 -12.66 2.25 9.00
N MET A 52 -11.67 1.42 8.73
CA MET A 52 -11.47 0.80 7.43
C MET A 52 -11.29 -0.69 7.62
N ASN A 53 -11.96 -1.52 6.81
CA ASN A 53 -11.75 -2.97 6.85
C ASN A 53 -10.29 -3.30 6.47
N HIS A 54 -9.62 -4.18 7.20
CA HIS A 54 -8.26 -4.63 6.89
C HIS A 54 -8.13 -5.21 5.48
N LYS A 55 -9.18 -5.81 4.92
CA LYS A 55 -9.19 -6.27 3.51
C LYS A 55 -9.11 -5.10 2.53
N LYS A 56 -9.78 -3.98 2.84
CA LYS A 56 -9.69 -2.75 2.04
C LYS A 56 -8.29 -2.15 2.14
N VAL A 57 -7.72 -2.07 3.34
CA VAL A 57 -6.33 -1.62 3.55
C VAL A 57 -5.36 -2.48 2.74
N LEU A 58 -5.50 -3.81 2.78
CA LEU A 58 -4.68 -4.73 1.99
C LEU A 58 -4.78 -4.44 0.50
N ARG A 59 -6.00 -4.31 -0.04
CA ARG A 59 -6.21 -4.01 -1.47
C ARG A 59 -5.55 -2.68 -1.86
N LEU A 60 -5.69 -1.65 -1.03
CA LEU A 60 -5.08 -0.34 -1.25
C LEU A 60 -3.56 -0.39 -1.19
N MET A 61 -2.99 -1.11 -0.22
CA MET A 61 -1.54 -1.31 -0.13
C MET A 61 -0.99 -2.04 -1.37
N GLN A 62 -1.70 -3.04 -1.88
CA GLN A 62 -1.35 -3.74 -3.13
C GLN A 62 -1.42 -2.81 -4.33
N THR A 63 -2.50 -2.01 -4.47
CA THR A 63 -2.62 -1.02 -5.55
C THR A 63 -1.53 0.04 -5.49
N LEU A 64 -1.06 0.39 -4.29
CA LEU A 64 0.04 1.33 -4.07
C LEU A 64 1.44 0.68 -4.17
N GLY A 65 1.52 -0.65 -4.28
CA GLY A 65 2.80 -1.38 -4.31
C GLY A 65 3.58 -1.34 -2.99
N ILE A 66 2.93 -1.06 -1.86
CA ILE A 66 3.60 -0.94 -0.55
C ILE A 66 3.36 -2.18 0.32
N GLN A 67 4.36 -2.54 1.11
CA GLN A 67 4.32 -3.68 2.03
C GLN A 67 5.14 -3.42 3.30
N SER A 68 4.93 -4.22 4.34
CA SER A 68 5.73 -4.15 5.57
C SER A 68 7.20 -4.43 5.27
N ARG A 69 8.09 -3.54 5.72
CA ARG A 69 9.54 -3.62 5.53
C ARG A 69 10.27 -4.44 6.59
N ILE A 70 9.57 -4.93 7.63
CA ILE A 70 10.19 -5.68 8.74
C ILE A 70 10.72 -7.04 8.27
N ARG A 71 10.04 -7.70 7.32
CA ARG A 71 10.45 -9.03 6.82
C ARG A 71 11.58 -8.93 5.78
N ARG A 72 12.71 -8.31 6.12
CA ARG A 72 13.93 -8.48 5.31
C ARG A 72 14.55 -9.83 5.65
N LYS A 73 14.77 -10.68 4.65
CA LYS A 73 15.61 -11.88 4.81
C LYS A 73 16.99 -11.41 5.27
N ARG A 74 17.45 -11.91 6.41
CA ARG A 74 18.82 -11.68 6.88
C ARG A 74 19.74 -12.49 5.95
N CYS A 75 20.52 -11.81 5.12
CA CYS A 75 21.64 -12.46 4.44
C CYS A 75 22.71 -12.72 5.50
N ILE A 76 22.82 -13.96 5.96
CA ILE A 76 23.95 -14.37 6.80
C ILE A 76 25.09 -14.66 5.82
N SER A 77 26.01 -13.72 5.66
CA SER A 77 27.29 -14.03 5.02
C SER A 77 28.05 -14.94 5.97
N ILE A 78 27.98 -16.25 5.75
CA ILE A 78 28.85 -17.22 6.41
C ILE A 78 30.23 -16.98 5.80
N GLY A 79 31.07 -16.23 6.51
CA GLY A 79 32.47 -16.03 6.13
C GLY A 79 33.24 -17.35 6.27
N ASN A 80 34.11 -17.62 5.29
CA ASN A 80 35.03 -18.76 5.26
C ASN A 80 36.12 -18.63 6.32
#